data_AF-A0A378L4I9-F1
#
_entry.id   AF-A0A378L4I9-F1
#
_cell.length_a   1.000
_cell.length_b   1.000
_cell.length_c   1.000
_cell.angle_alpha   90.00
_cell.angle_beta   90.00
_cell.angle_gamma   90.00
#
_symmetry.space_group_name_H-M   'P 1'
#
loop_
_entity.id
_entity.type
_entity.pdbx_description
1 polymer ?
#
loop_
_entity_poly.entity_id
_entity_poly.type
_entity_poly.pdbx_seq_one_letter_code
_entity_poly.pdbx_strand_id
1 'polypeptide(L)'
;MKFLKNHTEKDPSTQHSMITANLWKKNHQRLITVINNAPWYRSTGRNSGYAGTWFFFGGVLEKKDKRHARGWLIKPRGLVTEHYSKTQFFGRDTTHYIRKHSVHKLIHFSRFGDIKKICISASLDGGFWLTDKGKKLKKYLHKNYPEYFLSEELVKQIHETAMRNDLPVYTKRKQVNQWLSKQGVATVGVLHDESLLFRP
;
A
#
# COMPACT_ATOMS: atom_id res chain seq x y z
N MET A 1 39.42 -34.85 5.85
CA MET A 1 38.90 -33.58 5.30
C MET A 1 38.20 -33.86 3.99
N LYS A 2 36.87 -33.69 3.93
CA LYS A 2 36.08 -33.77 2.70
C LYS A 2 35.33 -32.45 2.55
N PHE A 3 35.74 -31.65 1.57
CA PHE A 3 35.00 -30.48 1.12
C PHE A 3 33.69 -30.96 0.49
N LEU A 4 32.55 -30.63 1.09
CA LEU A 4 31.26 -30.79 0.46
C LEU A 4 30.74 -29.41 0.05
N LYS A 5 30.52 -29.34 -1.26
CA LYS A 5 30.24 -28.19 -2.10
C LYS A 5 29.05 -27.38 -1.60
N ASN A 6 29.22 -26.06 -1.69
CA ASN A 6 28.15 -25.06 -1.65
C ASN A 6 27.10 -25.38 -2.73
N HIS A 7 25.90 -25.78 -2.31
CA HIS A 7 24.71 -25.62 -3.14
C HIS A 7 24.10 -24.24 -2.86
N THR A 8 24.67 -23.21 -3.49
CA THR A 8 23.93 -21.98 -3.78
C THR A 8 23.13 -22.19 -5.06
N GLU A 9 22.02 -22.91 -4.95
CA GLU A 9 20.96 -22.83 -5.94
C GLU A 9 20.06 -21.65 -5.56
N LYS A 10 20.42 -20.46 -6.08
CA LYS A 10 19.44 -19.38 -6.21
C LYS A 10 18.47 -19.80 -7.30
N ASP A 11 17.32 -20.31 -6.89
CA ASP A 11 16.18 -20.54 -7.78
C ASP A 11 15.86 -19.24 -8.55
N PRO A 12 15.99 -19.21 -9.88
CA PRO A 12 15.79 -18.02 -10.70
C PRO A 12 14.30 -17.80 -10.99
N SER A 13 13.42 -18.11 -10.03
CA SER A 13 12.06 -17.59 -10.08
C SER A 13 12.19 -16.07 -10.01
N THR A 14 11.91 -15.38 -11.11
CA THR A 14 11.74 -13.93 -11.13
C THR A 14 10.65 -13.61 -10.12
N GLN A 15 11.06 -13.34 -8.88
CA GLN A 15 10.17 -12.91 -7.82
C GLN A 15 9.80 -11.47 -8.17
N HIS A 16 8.83 -11.32 -9.08
CA HIS A 16 8.33 -10.04 -9.49
C HIS A 16 7.92 -9.28 -8.22
N SER A 17 8.55 -8.13 -7.97
CA SER A 17 8.24 -7.23 -6.85
C SER A 17 6.89 -6.53 -7.05
N MET A 18 6.29 -6.68 -8.22
CA MET A 18 5.02 -6.07 -8.60
C MET A 18 4.19 -7.00 -9.48
N ILE A 19 2.87 -6.93 -9.33
CA ILE A 19 1.88 -7.61 -10.18
C ILE A 19 0.81 -6.63 -10.65
N THR A 20 0.08 -7.03 -11.68
CA THR A 20 -1.15 -6.35 -12.10
C THR A 20 -2.37 -7.16 -11.65
N ALA A 21 -3.18 -6.60 -10.76
CA ALA A 21 -4.42 -7.22 -10.31
C ALA A 21 -5.62 -6.72 -11.12
N ASN A 22 -6.36 -7.64 -11.75
CA ASN A 22 -7.59 -7.38 -12.50
C ASN A 22 -8.75 -8.15 -11.89
N LEU A 23 -9.26 -7.68 -10.75
CA LEU A 23 -10.21 -8.41 -9.91
C LEU A 23 -11.69 -8.07 -10.22
N TRP A 24 -11.94 -7.17 -11.16
CA TRP A 24 -13.25 -6.59 -11.50
C TRP A 24 -13.50 -6.62 -13.02
N LYS A 25 -14.51 -5.88 -13.52
CA LYS A 25 -14.82 -5.75 -14.96
C LYS A 25 -13.58 -5.37 -15.78
N LYS A 26 -13.59 -5.70 -17.09
CA LYS A 26 -12.54 -5.32 -18.07
C LYS A 26 -12.04 -3.88 -17.81
N ASN A 27 -10.71 -3.72 -17.81
CA ASN A 27 -9.96 -2.46 -17.65
C ASN A 27 -9.83 -1.90 -16.21
N HIS A 28 -10.10 -2.70 -15.17
CA HIS A 28 -9.85 -2.30 -13.76
C HIS A 28 -8.57 -2.91 -13.21
N GLN A 29 -7.46 -2.64 -13.89
CA GLN A 29 -6.15 -3.09 -13.49
C GLN A 29 -5.57 -2.19 -12.40
N ARG A 30 -4.95 -2.80 -11.40
CA ARG A 30 -4.20 -2.11 -10.35
C ARG A 30 -2.82 -2.73 -10.24
N LEU A 31 -1.79 -1.90 -10.29
CA LEU A 31 -0.46 -2.30 -9.89
C LEU A 31 -0.47 -2.56 -8.38
N ILE A 32 0.08 -3.69 -7.97
CA ILE A 32 0.25 -4.08 -6.58
C ILE A 32 1.73 -4.42 -6.34
N THR A 33 2.30 -3.89 -5.27
CA THR A 33 3.67 -4.17 -4.83
C THR A 33 3.73 -4.38 -3.32
N VAL A 34 4.86 -4.84 -2.78
CA VAL A 34 5.12 -4.98 -1.35
C VAL A 34 6.35 -4.16 -0.99
N ILE A 35 6.22 -3.30 0.02
CA ILE A 35 7.29 -2.44 0.52
C ILE A 35 7.30 -2.59 2.03
N ASN A 36 8.43 -2.99 2.62
CA ASN A 36 8.58 -3.23 4.05
C ASN A 36 7.48 -4.15 4.63
N ASN A 37 7.25 -5.30 3.97
CA ASN A 37 6.23 -6.31 4.32
C ASN A 37 4.78 -5.80 4.34
N ALA A 38 4.54 -4.60 3.79
CA ALA A 38 3.24 -3.97 3.70
C ALA A 38 2.82 -3.91 2.23
N PRO A 39 1.59 -4.29 1.84
CA PRO A 39 1.22 -4.28 0.45
C PRO A 39 0.58 -2.96 0.03
N TRP A 40 0.84 -2.58 -1.20
CA TRP A 40 0.50 -1.28 -1.79
C TRP A 40 -0.20 -1.47 -3.12
N TYR A 41 -1.18 -0.62 -3.41
CA TYR A 41 -1.76 -0.53 -4.74
C TYR A 41 -1.70 0.88 -5.30
N ARG A 42 -1.47 1.00 -6.60
CA ARG A 42 -1.58 2.28 -7.31
C ARG A 42 -3.05 2.60 -7.59
N SER A 43 -3.50 3.77 -7.17
CA SER A 43 -4.91 4.16 -7.34
C SER A 43 -5.22 4.47 -8.80
N THR A 44 -6.38 4.00 -9.27
CA THR A 44 -6.95 4.36 -10.57
C THR A 44 -7.75 5.67 -10.55
N GLY A 45 -7.81 6.38 -9.40
CA GLY A 45 -8.53 7.66 -9.28
C GLY A 45 -10.05 7.56 -9.10
N ARG A 46 -10.68 6.48 -9.56
CA ARG A 46 -12.15 6.32 -9.57
C ARG A 46 -12.89 6.68 -8.27
N ASN A 47 -12.31 6.36 -7.11
CA ASN A 47 -12.89 6.65 -5.79
C ASN A 47 -12.00 7.57 -4.92
N SER A 48 -10.82 7.97 -5.39
CA SER A 48 -9.92 8.87 -4.64
C SER A 48 -9.86 10.28 -5.20
N GLY A 49 -10.30 10.51 -6.44
CA GLY A 49 -10.00 11.74 -7.19
C GLY A 49 -8.54 11.83 -7.65
N TYR A 50 -7.65 11.02 -7.07
CA TYR A 50 -6.21 11.03 -7.37
C TYR A 50 -5.77 9.71 -7.98
N ALA A 51 -5.75 9.64 -9.31
CA ALA A 51 -5.12 8.55 -10.04
C ALA A 51 -3.60 8.65 -9.88
N GLY A 52 -2.92 7.51 -9.76
CA GLY A 52 -1.47 7.45 -9.61
C GLY A 52 -0.95 7.43 -8.18
N THR A 53 -1.75 7.82 -7.17
CA THR A 53 -1.34 7.75 -5.76
C THR A 53 -1.29 6.32 -5.23
N TRP A 54 -0.21 5.96 -4.54
CA TRP A 54 -0.03 4.66 -3.90
C TRP A 54 -0.66 4.61 -2.52
N PHE A 55 -1.45 3.57 -2.25
CA PHE A 55 -2.09 3.36 -0.96
C PHE A 55 -1.79 1.97 -0.41
N PHE A 56 -1.53 1.93 0.89
CA PHE A 56 -1.45 0.68 1.64
C PHE A 56 -2.82 -0.02 1.72
N PHE A 57 -2.80 -1.35 1.82
CA PHE A 57 -3.97 -2.18 2.07
C PHE A 57 -3.59 -3.43 2.88
N GLY A 58 -4.56 -4.21 3.34
CA GLY A 58 -4.37 -5.40 4.18
C GLY A 58 -4.51 -6.74 3.45
N GLY A 59 -4.80 -6.73 2.14
CA GLY A 59 -5.08 -7.94 1.35
C GLY A 59 -6.33 -7.82 0.49
N VAL A 60 -6.70 -8.90 -0.20
CA VAL A 60 -7.90 -8.97 -1.04
C VAL A 60 -8.95 -9.86 -0.38
N LEU A 61 -10.17 -9.35 -0.25
CA LEU A 61 -11.26 -10.09 0.35
C LEU A 61 -11.66 -11.31 -0.50
N GLU A 62 -11.59 -12.52 0.05
CA GLU A 62 -11.89 -13.77 -0.68
C GLU A 62 -13.37 -14.16 -0.66
N LYS A 63 -14.11 -13.73 0.37
CA LYS A 63 -15.54 -13.97 0.55
C LYS A 63 -16.30 -12.65 0.56
N LYS A 64 -17.58 -12.66 0.22
CA LYS A 64 -18.43 -11.46 0.39
C LYS A 64 -18.85 -11.38 1.85
N ASP A 65 -18.94 -10.17 2.40
CA ASP A 65 -19.57 -9.91 3.69
C ASP A 65 -20.70 -8.85 3.54
N LYS A 66 -21.30 -8.42 4.66
CA LYS A 66 -22.40 -7.45 4.68
C LYS A 66 -22.00 -6.06 4.17
N ARG A 67 -20.74 -5.66 4.34
CA ARG A 67 -20.20 -4.32 4.04
C ARG A 67 -19.39 -4.30 2.74
N HIS A 68 -18.84 -5.42 2.29
CA HIS A 68 -17.87 -5.48 1.19
C HIS A 68 -18.08 -6.69 0.27
N ALA A 69 -17.90 -6.44 -1.03
CA ALA A 69 -17.93 -7.50 -2.03
C ALA A 69 -16.57 -8.24 -2.11
N ARG A 70 -16.63 -9.51 -2.49
CA ARG A 70 -15.44 -10.31 -2.82
C ARG A 70 -14.55 -9.61 -3.85
N GLY A 71 -13.23 -9.64 -3.64
CA GLY A 71 -12.22 -8.98 -4.48
C GLY A 71 -11.93 -7.53 -4.09
N TRP A 72 -12.56 -7.02 -3.04
CA TRP A 72 -12.22 -5.71 -2.50
C TRP A 72 -10.86 -5.72 -1.82
N LEU A 73 -10.07 -4.68 -2.08
CA LEU A 73 -8.86 -4.38 -1.30
C LEU A 73 -9.28 -3.94 0.10
N ILE A 74 -8.76 -4.62 1.12
CA ILE A 74 -9.04 -4.34 2.53
C ILE A 74 -8.26 -3.07 2.89
N LYS A 75 -8.92 -1.91 2.87
CA LYS A 75 -8.29 -0.61 3.18
C LYS A 75 -8.19 -0.43 4.70
N PRO A 76 -7.27 0.40 5.21
CA PRO A 76 -7.12 0.64 6.65
C PRO A 76 -8.41 1.09 7.35
N ARG A 77 -9.26 1.88 6.67
CA ARG A 77 -10.58 2.25 7.21
C ARG A 77 -11.47 1.04 7.50
N GLY A 78 -11.38 -0.04 6.71
CA GLY A 78 -12.11 -1.28 6.95
C GLY A 78 -11.43 -2.20 7.98
N LEU A 79 -10.19 -1.89 8.38
CA LEU A 79 -9.50 -2.60 9.46
C LEU A 79 -9.85 -2.01 10.82
N VAL A 80 -10.27 -0.75 10.93
CA VAL A 80 -10.49 -0.17 12.26
C VAL A 80 -11.54 0.95 12.31
N THR A 81 -12.77 0.65 11.92
CA THR A 81 -13.85 1.65 11.89
C THR A 81 -14.20 2.29 13.24
N GLU A 82 -13.74 1.78 14.38
CA GLU A 82 -14.25 2.20 15.70
C GLU A 82 -13.27 2.95 16.63
N HIS A 83 -11.94 2.99 16.38
CA HIS A 83 -11.00 3.44 17.44
C HIS A 83 -9.95 4.51 17.08
N TYR A 84 -9.94 5.07 15.87
CA TYR A 84 -8.87 6.01 15.48
C TYR A 84 -9.37 7.37 15.00
N SER A 85 -9.21 8.39 15.85
CA SER A 85 -9.29 9.79 15.42
C SER A 85 -8.11 10.14 14.50
N LYS A 86 -8.27 11.13 13.60
CA LYS A 86 -7.18 11.60 12.70
C LYS A 86 -5.88 11.89 13.46
N THR A 87 -6.00 12.36 14.70
CA THR A 87 -4.92 12.68 15.62
C THR A 87 -4.09 11.46 16.02
N GLN A 88 -4.69 10.28 16.17
CA GLN A 88 -3.97 9.06 16.54
C GLN A 88 -3.14 8.49 15.37
N PHE A 89 -3.55 8.71 14.11
CA PHE A 89 -2.82 8.17 12.95
C PHE A 89 -1.52 8.93 12.61
N PHE A 90 -1.52 10.25 12.81
CA PHE A 90 -0.43 11.12 12.33
C PHE A 90 0.20 11.96 13.45
N GLY A 91 -0.28 11.83 14.69
CA GLY A 91 0.05 12.74 15.77
C GLY A 91 -0.70 14.07 15.67
N ARG A 92 -0.60 14.84 16.76
CA ARG A 92 -1.28 16.14 16.90
C ARG A 92 -0.82 17.15 15.87
N ASP A 93 0.50 17.27 15.67
CA ASP A 93 1.09 18.33 14.85
C ASP A 93 0.80 18.14 13.36
N THR A 94 1.00 16.92 12.84
CA THR A 94 0.67 16.60 11.45
C THR A 94 -0.83 16.73 11.20
N THR A 95 -1.67 16.30 12.16
CA THR A 95 -3.12 16.47 12.04
C THR A 95 -3.52 17.94 12.02
N HIS A 96 -2.90 18.75 12.86
CA HIS A 96 -3.10 20.19 12.86
C HIS A 96 -2.68 20.80 11.53
N TYR A 97 -1.50 20.45 11.00
CA TYR A 97 -1.02 20.90 9.68
C TYR A 97 -2.02 20.56 8.56
N ILE A 98 -2.46 19.30 8.48
CA ILE A 98 -3.44 18.81 7.50
C ILE A 98 -4.77 19.58 7.58
N ARG A 99 -5.20 19.95 8.80
CA ARG A 99 -6.42 20.74 9.02
C ARG A 99 -6.24 22.20 8.64
N LYS A 100 -5.18 22.84 9.16
CA LYS A 100 -4.81 24.25 8.90
C LYS A 100 -4.70 24.53 7.41
N HIS A 101 -4.09 23.62 6.65
CA HIS A 101 -3.93 23.77 5.20
C HIS A 101 -5.07 23.16 4.36
N SER A 102 -6.19 22.79 5.00
CA SER A 102 -7.38 22.22 4.34
C SER A 102 -7.06 21.07 3.40
N VAL A 103 -6.07 20.24 3.75
CA VAL A 103 -5.67 19.09 2.94
C VAL A 103 -6.67 17.94 3.12
N HIS A 104 -7.25 17.81 4.33
CA HIS A 104 -8.28 16.81 4.65
C HIS A 104 -9.56 16.90 3.81
N LYS A 105 -9.81 18.04 3.16
CA LYS A 105 -10.94 18.21 2.23
C LYS A 105 -10.67 17.58 0.86
N LEU A 106 -9.39 17.38 0.53
CA LEU A 106 -8.96 16.82 -0.74
C LEU A 106 -8.92 15.31 -0.69
N ILE A 107 -8.27 14.74 0.32
CA ILE A 107 -8.01 13.31 0.40
C ILE A 107 -8.45 12.72 1.73
N HIS A 108 -9.02 11.52 1.66
CA HIS A 108 -9.31 10.72 2.85
C HIS A 108 -8.01 10.16 3.43
N PHE A 109 -7.47 10.86 4.43
CA PHE A 109 -6.19 10.51 5.04
C PHE A 109 -6.14 9.12 5.70
N SER A 110 -7.28 8.59 6.15
CA SER A 110 -7.36 7.21 6.65
C SER A 110 -7.00 6.15 5.59
N ARG A 111 -6.88 6.52 4.31
CA ARG A 111 -6.39 5.62 3.25
C ARG A 111 -4.88 5.43 3.28
N PHE A 112 -4.14 6.36 3.88
CA PHE A 112 -2.69 6.21 4.02
C PHE A 112 -2.32 5.30 5.19
N GLY A 113 -3.21 5.12 6.18
CA GLY A 113 -2.86 4.45 7.42
C GLY A 113 -2.16 5.42 8.36
N ASP A 114 -0.95 5.08 8.79
CA ASP A 114 -0.14 5.83 9.77
C ASP A 114 0.88 6.79 9.12
N ILE A 115 1.65 7.48 9.98
CA ILE A 115 2.69 8.44 9.56
C ILE A 115 3.77 7.80 8.68
N LYS A 116 4.20 6.57 8.99
CA LYS A 116 5.21 5.87 8.19
C LYS A 116 4.69 5.59 6.79
N LYS A 117 3.44 5.11 6.69
CA LYS A 117 2.82 4.78 5.40
C LYS A 117 2.52 6.01 4.55
N ILE A 118 2.12 7.15 5.14
CA ILE A 118 1.95 8.36 4.34
C ILE A 118 3.29 8.89 3.81
N CYS A 119 4.39 8.78 4.57
CA CYS A 119 5.73 9.13 4.09
C CYS A 119 6.18 8.22 2.95
N ILE A 120 5.99 6.90 3.06
CA ILE A 120 6.27 5.94 1.98
C ILE A 120 5.45 6.29 0.72
N SER A 121 4.16 6.58 0.87
CA SER A 121 3.33 7.02 -0.26
C SER A 121 3.87 8.31 -0.90
N ALA A 122 4.33 9.27 -0.09
CA ALA A 122 4.90 10.52 -0.56
C ALA A 122 6.23 10.31 -1.32
N SER A 123 7.07 9.37 -0.88
CA SER A 123 8.29 8.96 -1.61
C SER A 123 7.98 8.46 -3.01
N LEU A 124 6.94 7.63 -3.15
CA LEU A 124 6.53 7.05 -4.45
C LEU A 124 5.89 8.07 -5.41
N ASP A 125 5.55 9.26 -4.92
CA ASP A 125 4.94 10.34 -5.68
C ASP A 125 3.63 9.94 -6.43
N GLY A 126 3.19 10.78 -7.36
CA GLY A 126 2.04 10.55 -8.22
C GLY A 126 0.69 10.97 -7.61
N GLY A 127 -0.24 11.30 -8.50
CA GLY A 127 -1.60 11.70 -8.13
C GLY A 127 -1.64 12.88 -7.17
N PHE A 128 -2.16 12.66 -5.95
CA PHE A 128 -2.27 13.67 -4.91
C PHE A 128 -0.94 14.39 -4.65
N TRP A 129 0.18 13.68 -4.67
CA TRP A 129 1.51 14.24 -4.36
C TRP A 129 1.99 15.25 -5.39
N LEU A 130 1.46 15.20 -6.62
CA LEU A 130 1.77 16.17 -7.69
C LEU A 130 0.99 17.48 -7.56
N THR A 131 -0.06 17.52 -6.73
CA THR A 131 -0.82 18.76 -6.48
C THR A 131 -0.03 19.71 -5.58
N ASP A 132 -0.33 21.02 -5.63
CA ASP A 132 0.36 22.01 -4.79
C ASP A 132 0.23 21.71 -3.29
N LYS A 133 -0.94 21.25 -2.85
CA LYS A 133 -1.17 20.83 -1.46
C LYS A 133 -0.41 19.54 -1.13
N GLY A 134 -0.33 18.61 -2.08
CA GLY A 134 0.47 17.40 -1.97
C GLY A 134 1.96 17.71 -1.80
N LYS A 135 2.52 18.58 -2.66
CA LYS A 135 3.91 19.04 -2.58
C LYS A 135 4.22 19.73 -1.25
N LYS A 136 3.34 20.63 -0.79
CA LYS A 136 3.49 21.30 0.51
C LYS A 136 3.49 20.30 1.67
N LEU A 137 2.56 19.34 1.66
CA LEU A 137 2.51 18.29 2.68
C LEU A 137 3.74 17.37 2.60
N LYS A 138 4.17 16.96 1.41
CA LYS A 138 5.40 16.16 1.21
C LYS A 138 6.62 16.87 1.80
N LYS A 139 6.78 18.17 1.56
CA LYS A 139 7.84 18.99 2.19
C LYS A 139 7.75 19.00 3.70
N TYR A 140 6.54 19.14 4.26
CA TYR A 140 6.32 19.06 5.71
C TYR A 140 6.70 17.68 6.26
N LEU A 141 6.23 16.60 5.64
CA LEU A 141 6.51 15.22 6.07
C LEU A 141 8.01 14.92 6.01
N HIS A 142 8.68 15.31 4.91
CA HIS A 142 10.12 15.10 4.75
C HIS A 142 10.95 15.86 5.79
N LYS A 143 10.49 17.05 6.21
CA LYS A 143 11.16 17.83 7.27
C LYS A 143 11.03 17.17 8.64
N ASN A 144 9.88 16.58 8.96
CA ASN A 144 9.55 16.13 10.32
C ASN A 144 9.72 14.62 10.54
N TYR A 145 9.71 13.83 9.46
CA TYR A 145 9.79 12.36 9.50
C TYR A 145 10.65 11.79 8.35
N PRO A 146 11.88 12.31 8.15
CA PRO A 146 12.74 11.89 7.03
C PRO A 146 13.05 10.39 7.06
N GLU A 147 13.14 9.77 8.24
CA GLU A 147 13.46 8.36 8.45
C GLU A 147 12.43 7.38 7.86
N TYR A 148 11.22 7.86 7.55
CA TYR A 148 10.17 7.03 6.93
C TYR A 148 10.08 7.17 5.41
N PHE A 149 10.89 8.03 4.80
CA PHE A 149 10.97 8.13 3.35
C PHE A 149 11.80 6.98 2.78
N LEU A 150 11.37 6.44 1.65
CA LEU A 150 12.16 5.48 0.88
C LEU A 150 13.37 6.17 0.25
N SER A 151 14.45 5.41 0.05
CA SER A 151 15.61 5.87 -0.70
C SER A 151 15.26 6.11 -2.17
N GLU A 152 16.01 6.99 -2.83
CA GLU A 152 15.79 7.34 -4.23
C GLU A 152 15.97 6.12 -5.16
N GLU A 153 16.92 5.25 -4.85
CA GLU A 153 17.18 4.02 -5.61
C GLU A 153 15.99 3.08 -5.58
N LEU A 154 15.38 2.88 -4.41
CA LEU A 154 14.21 2.02 -4.27
C LEU A 154 12.99 2.63 -4.98
N VAL A 155 12.79 3.95 -4.88
CA VAL A 155 11.72 4.65 -5.60
C VAL A 155 11.88 4.47 -7.12
N LYS A 156 13.10 4.65 -7.64
CA LYS A 156 13.43 4.47 -9.05
C LYS A 156 13.12 3.05 -9.52
N GLN A 157 13.56 2.03 -8.78
CA GLN A 157 13.27 0.63 -9.10
C GLN A 157 11.77 0.33 -9.17
N ILE A 158 10.99 0.87 -8.23
CA ILE A 158 9.52 0.70 -8.20
C ILE A 158 8.87 1.39 -9.40
N HIS A 159 9.32 2.59 -9.77
CA HIS A 159 8.81 3.30 -10.94
C HIS A 159 9.15 2.60 -12.25
N GLU A 160 10.39 2.16 -12.43
CA GLU A 160 10.82 1.38 -13.59
C GLU A 160 9.99 0.10 -13.72
N THR A 161 9.79 -0.61 -12.61
CA THR A 161 8.95 -1.82 -12.59
C THR A 161 7.49 -1.49 -12.94
N ALA A 162 6.96 -0.36 -12.48
CA ALA A 162 5.59 0.06 -12.76
C ALA A 162 5.33 0.42 -14.24
N MET A 163 6.39 0.67 -15.03
CA MET A 163 6.29 0.96 -16.47
C MET A 163 6.44 -0.31 -17.34
N ARG A 164 6.74 -1.46 -16.74
CA ARG A 164 6.87 -2.72 -17.45
C ARG A 164 5.52 -3.22 -17.98
N ASN A 165 5.52 -3.71 -19.21
CA ASN A 165 4.34 -4.29 -19.85
C ASN A 165 4.22 -5.81 -19.66
N ASP A 166 5.24 -6.45 -19.09
CA ASP A 166 5.36 -7.91 -18.89
C ASP A 166 5.04 -8.35 -17.45
N LEU A 167 4.40 -7.49 -16.65
CA LEU A 167 4.03 -7.83 -15.28
C LEU A 167 2.98 -8.95 -15.24
N PRO A 168 3.11 -9.94 -14.32
CA PRO A 168 2.10 -10.97 -14.15
C PRO A 168 0.71 -10.39 -13.89
N VAL A 169 -0.28 -10.84 -14.66
CA VAL A 169 -1.67 -10.38 -14.53
C VAL A 169 -2.49 -11.40 -13.74
N TYR A 170 -2.94 -11.01 -12.55
CA TYR A 170 -3.72 -11.87 -11.67
C TYR A 170 -5.19 -11.48 -11.70
N THR A 171 -6.04 -12.42 -12.10
CA THR A 171 -7.49 -12.22 -12.24
C THR A 171 -8.28 -12.84 -11.09
N LYS A 172 -7.65 -13.72 -10.30
CA LYS A 172 -8.28 -14.38 -9.13
C LYS A 172 -7.73 -13.80 -7.83
N ARG A 173 -8.62 -13.59 -6.84
CA ARG A 173 -8.28 -13.08 -5.49
C ARG A 173 -7.22 -13.95 -4.80
N LYS A 174 -7.41 -15.26 -4.84
CA LYS A 174 -6.49 -16.25 -4.27
C LYS A 174 -5.07 -16.12 -4.84
N GLN A 175 -4.92 -15.80 -6.12
CA GLN A 175 -3.59 -15.58 -6.71
C GLN A 175 -2.90 -14.35 -6.11
N VAL A 176 -3.64 -13.25 -5.96
CA VAL A 176 -3.10 -12.02 -5.34
C VAL A 176 -2.68 -12.29 -3.90
N ASN A 177 -3.55 -12.92 -3.10
CA ASN A 177 -3.22 -13.27 -1.73
C ASN A 177 -2.05 -14.27 -1.64
N GLN A 178 -2.01 -15.32 -2.45
CA GLN A 178 -0.87 -16.23 -2.46
C GLN A 178 0.45 -15.52 -2.79
N TRP A 179 0.45 -14.59 -3.75
CA TRP A 179 1.65 -13.82 -4.06
C TRP A 179 2.05 -12.87 -2.92
N LEU A 180 1.10 -12.14 -2.33
CA LEU A 180 1.39 -11.28 -1.17
C LEU A 180 2.00 -12.09 -0.01
N SER A 181 1.49 -13.30 0.25
CA SER A 181 2.03 -14.19 1.28
C SER A 181 3.45 -14.65 0.95
N LYS A 182 3.74 -15.00 -0.32
CA LYS A 182 5.10 -15.30 -0.81
C LYS A 182 6.07 -14.11 -0.70
N GLN A 183 5.57 -12.87 -0.71
CA GLN A 183 6.36 -11.66 -0.49
C GLN A 183 6.58 -11.34 1.00
N GLY A 184 6.21 -12.23 1.92
CA GLY A 184 6.40 -12.03 3.36
C GLY A 184 5.38 -11.09 4.00
N VAL A 185 4.26 -10.78 3.32
CA VAL A 185 3.17 -10.04 3.93
C VAL A 185 2.45 -10.97 4.92
N ALA A 186 2.59 -10.69 6.21
CA ALA A 186 2.01 -11.51 7.27
C ALA A 186 0.47 -11.48 7.28
N THR A 187 -0.16 -10.43 6.75
CA THR A 187 -1.59 -10.12 6.90
C THR A 187 -2.51 -10.73 5.84
N VAL A 188 -2.02 -11.65 5.01
CA VAL A 188 -2.69 -11.96 3.75
C VAL A 188 -3.85 -12.96 3.86
N GLY A 189 -3.95 -13.71 4.95
CA GLY A 189 -4.98 -14.75 5.09
C GLY A 189 -5.67 -14.81 6.44
N VAL A 190 -5.30 -13.94 7.39
CA VAL A 190 -5.69 -14.15 8.79
C VAL A 190 -6.19 -12.84 9.40
N LEU A 191 -7.34 -12.38 8.91
CA LEU A 191 -8.39 -11.90 9.81
C LEU A 191 -9.17 -13.13 10.35
N HIS A 192 -8.47 -14.21 10.70
CA HIS A 192 -9.00 -15.20 11.65
C HIS A 192 -8.74 -14.76 13.08
N ASP A 193 -7.89 -13.74 13.27
CA ASP A 193 -7.68 -13.16 14.58
C ASP A 193 -8.46 -11.84 14.67
N GLU A 194 -9.71 -11.95 15.10
CA GLU A 194 -10.52 -10.80 15.49
C GLU A 194 -9.85 -9.99 16.63
N SER A 195 -8.82 -10.53 17.31
CA SER A 195 -8.05 -9.79 18.32
C SER A 195 -7.07 -8.74 17.76
N LEU A 196 -6.77 -8.77 16.44
CA LEU A 196 -6.07 -7.66 15.77
C LEU A 196 -7.03 -6.56 15.28
N LEU A 197 -8.35 -6.83 15.33
CA LEU A 197 -9.41 -5.84 15.13
C LEU A 197 -9.92 -5.27 16.45
N PHE A 198 -9.69 -5.97 17.56
CA PHE A 198 -10.04 -5.56 18.90
C PHE A 198 -8.96 -6.02 19.87
N ARG A 199 -8.28 -5.07 20.52
CA ARG A 199 -8.18 -5.00 21.99
C ARG A 199 -7.25 -3.87 22.46
N PRO A 200 -7.47 -3.37 23.69
CA PRO A 200 -6.91 -4.01 24.89
C PRO A 200 -7.81 -5.10 25.47
#